data_AF-A0A2T2TYL5-F1
#
_entry.id   AF-A0A2T2TYL5-F1
#
_cell.length_a   1.000
_cell.length_b   1.000
_cell.length_c   1.000
_cell.angle_alpha   90.00
_cell.angle_beta   90.00
_cell.angle_gamma   90.00
#
_symmetry.space_group_name_H-M   'P 1'
#
loop_
_entity.id
_entity.type
_entity.pdbx_description
1 polymer ?
#
loop_
_entity_poly.entity_id
_entity_poly.type
_entity_poly.pdbx_seq_one_letter_code
_entity_poly.pdbx_strand_id
1 'polypeptide(L)'
;EETFDEAQEARAAIPGDSKGFLHPLSDIYVRASDEPGVLHALTGHLVDADINLKDIELQAIREGTGGTFRLAFEDGADAEAAVTVLSDAGYDAWRP
;
A
#
# COMPACT_ATOMS: atom_id res chain seq x y z
N GLU A 1 -27.09 -14.20 -18.62
CA GLU A 1 -26.99 -14.02 -17.15
C GLU A 1 -26.11 -15.12 -16.57
N GLU A 2 -26.44 -16.39 -16.82
CA GLU A 2 -25.62 -17.57 -16.46
C GLU A 2 -24.11 -17.45 -16.75
N THR A 3 -23.71 -16.94 -17.93
CA THR A 3 -22.28 -16.76 -18.29
C THR A 3 -21.56 -15.70 -17.45
N PHE A 4 -22.27 -14.69 -16.93
CA PHE A 4 -21.68 -13.67 -16.05
C PHE A 4 -21.55 -14.20 -14.63
N ASP A 5 -22.51 -15.00 -14.17
CA ASP A 5 -22.48 -15.64 -12.86
C ASP A 5 -21.35 -16.67 -12.76
N GLU A 6 -21.17 -17.52 -13.79
CA GLU A 6 -20.05 -18.45 -13.88
C GLU A 6 -18.69 -17.74 -13.89
N ALA A 7 -18.56 -16.62 -14.59
CA ALA A 7 -17.34 -15.83 -14.61
C ALA A 7 -17.04 -15.19 -13.25
N GLN A 8 -18.08 -14.74 -12.53
CA GLN A 8 -17.94 -14.19 -11.19
C GLN A 8 -17.51 -15.27 -10.18
N GLU A 9 -18.13 -16.45 -10.22
CA GLU A 9 -17.76 -17.59 -9.36
C GLU A 9 -16.34 -18.07 -9.63
N ALA A 10 -15.95 -18.18 -10.91
CA ALA A 10 -14.58 -18.55 -11.29
C ALA A 10 -13.54 -17.55 -10.78
N ARG A 11 -13.86 -16.24 -10.83
CA ARG A 11 -13.00 -15.19 -10.26
C ARG A 11 -12.94 -15.27 -8.72
N ALA A 12 -14.08 -15.50 -8.06
CA ALA A 12 -14.16 -15.60 -6.61
C ALA A 12 -13.42 -16.82 -6.04
N ALA A 13 -13.25 -17.87 -6.85
CA ALA A 13 -12.49 -19.07 -6.49
C ALA A 13 -10.96 -18.86 -6.52
N ILE A 14 -10.47 -17.76 -7.10
CA ILE A 14 -9.05 -17.40 -7.07
C ILE A 14 -8.71 -16.94 -5.64
N PRO A 15 -7.75 -17.59 -4.95
CA PRO A 15 -7.32 -17.15 -3.63
C PRO A 15 -6.93 -15.68 -3.65
N GLY A 16 -7.50 -14.91 -2.73
CA GLY A 16 -7.32 -13.46 -2.65
C GLY A 16 -5.85 -13.06 -2.69
N ASP A 17 -5.56 -12.15 -3.62
CA ASP A 17 -4.27 -11.53 -3.96
C ASP A 17 -3.25 -11.49 -2.82
N SER A 18 -2.45 -12.54 -2.68
CA SER A 18 -1.20 -12.43 -1.94
C SER A 18 -0.09 -11.83 -2.82
N LYS A 19 -0.35 -11.45 -4.08
CA LYS A 19 0.68 -11.00 -5.05
C LYS A 19 1.93 -11.92 -5.11
N GLY A 20 1.79 -13.20 -4.75
CA GLY A 20 2.90 -14.15 -4.66
C GLY A 20 3.62 -14.20 -3.30
N PHE A 21 3.18 -13.44 -2.30
CA PHE A 21 3.64 -13.55 -0.92
C PHE A 21 3.06 -14.80 -0.23
N LEU A 22 3.89 -15.43 0.60
CA LEU A 22 3.52 -16.61 1.38
C LEU A 22 2.57 -16.29 2.54
N HIS A 23 2.63 -15.04 3.03
CA HIS A 23 1.83 -14.53 4.15
C HIS A 23 1.15 -13.22 3.76
N PRO A 24 0.00 -12.89 4.36
CA PRO A 24 -0.62 -11.58 4.21
C PRO A 24 0.33 -10.48 4.67
N LEU A 25 0.43 -9.41 3.89
CA LEU A 25 1.19 -8.22 4.26
C LEU A 25 0.35 -7.30 5.14
N SER A 26 1.02 -6.39 5.83
CA SER A 26 0.39 -5.32 6.60
C SER A 26 0.49 -4.01 5.84
N ASP A 27 -0.64 -3.45 5.44
CA ASP A 27 -0.68 -2.27 4.59
C ASP A 27 -0.81 -0.97 5.40
N ILE A 28 -0.33 0.12 4.80
CA ILE A 28 -0.67 1.51 5.12
C ILE A 28 -1.00 2.25 3.82
N TYR A 29 -1.74 3.34 3.94
CA TYR A 29 -1.91 4.32 2.88
C TYR A 29 -1.13 5.58 3.21
N VAL A 30 -0.57 6.22 2.18
CA VAL A 30 0.14 7.49 2.30
C VAL A 30 -0.19 8.38 1.11
N ARG A 31 -0.60 9.62 1.37
CA ARG A 31 -0.77 10.61 0.31
C ARG A 31 0.58 11.27 0.00
N ALA A 32 0.94 11.30 -1.27
CA ALA A 32 2.16 11.91 -1.76
C ALA A 32 1.88 12.79 -2.98
N SER A 33 2.61 13.90 -3.13
CA SER A 33 2.50 14.79 -4.28
C SER A 33 2.98 14.12 -5.56
N ASP A 34 2.40 14.50 -6.70
CA ASP A 34 2.85 14.03 -8.03
C ASP A 34 3.94 14.99 -8.55
N GLU A 35 5.13 14.90 -7.95
CA GLU A 35 6.30 15.70 -8.34
C GLU A 35 7.60 14.87 -8.29
N PRO A 36 8.62 15.25 -9.09
CA PRO A 36 9.89 14.53 -9.12
C PRO A 36 10.54 14.45 -7.74
N GLY A 37 10.96 13.25 -7.33
CA GLY A 37 11.70 13.00 -6.09
C GLY A 37 10.85 12.58 -4.90
N VAL A 38 9.51 12.61 -4.99
CA VAL A 38 8.64 12.25 -3.86
C VAL A 38 8.86 10.83 -3.37
N LEU A 39 8.97 9.84 -4.26
CA LEU A 39 9.26 8.47 -3.85
C LEU A 39 10.64 8.34 -3.19
N HIS A 40 11.63 9.11 -3.64
CA HIS A 40 12.97 9.10 -3.04
C HIS A 40 12.94 9.67 -1.61
N ALA A 41 12.27 10.80 -1.39
CA ALA A 41 12.14 11.40 -0.07
C ALA A 41 11.33 10.48 0.88
N LEU A 42 10.17 10.01 0.42
CA LEU A 42 9.28 9.13 1.18
C LEU A 42 9.99 7.83 1.58
N THR A 43 10.65 7.15 0.64
CA THR A 43 11.38 5.92 0.97
C THR A 43 12.66 6.18 1.75
N GLY A 44 13.27 7.37 1.61
CA GLY A 44 14.41 7.81 2.43
C GLY A 44 14.09 7.82 3.92
N HIS A 45 12.92 8.33 4.31
CA HIS A 45 12.47 8.29 5.71
C HIS A 45 12.32 6.87 6.25
N LEU A 46 11.85 5.93 5.42
CA LEU A 46 11.75 4.51 5.82
C LEU A 46 13.13 3.87 5.98
N VAL A 47 14.09 4.21 5.11
CA VAL A 47 15.48 3.75 5.22
C VAL A 47 16.14 4.27 6.49
N ASP A 48 15.98 5.55 6.81
CA ASP A 48 16.55 6.15 8.03
C ASP A 48 16.00 5.49 9.32
N ALA A 49 14.79 4.91 9.25
CA ALA A 49 14.15 4.18 10.33
C ALA A 49 14.40 2.66 10.30
N ASP A 50 15.20 2.15 9.35
CA ASP A 50 15.47 0.72 9.12
C ASP A 50 14.19 -0.12 8.88
N ILE A 51 13.20 0.45 8.20
CA ILE A 51 11.92 -0.20 7.89
C ILE A 51 11.93 -0.74 6.45
N ASN A 52 11.63 -2.02 6.29
CA ASN A 52 11.64 -2.69 4.99
C ASN A 52 10.28 -2.67 4.29
N LEU A 53 10.25 -2.15 3.06
CA LEU A 53 9.05 -2.09 2.22
C LEU A 53 8.95 -3.33 1.32
N LYS A 54 7.83 -4.07 1.40
CA LYS A 54 7.61 -5.30 0.61
C LYS A 54 6.91 -5.05 -0.72
N ASP A 55 5.98 -4.11 -0.76
CA ASP A 55 5.24 -3.71 -1.96
C ASP A 55 4.89 -2.22 -1.91
N ILE A 56 4.82 -1.60 -3.09
CA ILE A 56 4.39 -0.21 -3.27
C ILE A 56 3.46 -0.10 -4.47
N GLU A 57 2.31 0.53 -4.28
CA GLU A 57 1.29 0.64 -5.32
C GLU A 57 0.62 2.01 -5.32
N LEU A 58 0.65 2.70 -6.47
CA LEU A 58 -0.14 3.91 -6.67
C LEU A 58 -1.62 3.53 -6.89
N GLN A 59 -2.49 4.01 -6.01
CA GLN A 59 -3.92 3.72 -6.09
C GLN A 59 -4.56 4.52 -7.23
N ALA A 60 -5.26 3.81 -8.14
CA ALA A 60 -5.84 4.39 -9.35
C ALA A 60 -7.20 5.10 -9.15
N ILE A 61 -7.74 5.11 -7.93
CA ILE A 61 -9.09 5.62 -7.66
C ILE A 61 -9.10 7.15 -7.73
N ARG A 62 -9.93 7.67 -8.65
CA ARG A 62 -10.13 9.11 -8.89
C ARG A 62 -11.46 9.60 -8.29
N GLU A 63 -11.60 9.48 -6.98
CA GLU A 63 -12.66 10.17 -6.21
C GLU A 63 -12.03 10.89 -5.00
N GLY A 64 -11.11 11.83 -5.29
CA GLY A 64 -10.45 12.65 -4.26
C GLY A 64 -9.20 12.04 -3.62
N THR A 65 -8.80 10.83 -4.04
CA THR A 65 -7.67 10.07 -3.47
C THR A 65 -6.44 10.00 -4.38
N GLY A 66 -6.43 10.73 -5.50
CA GLY A 66 -5.30 10.77 -6.43
C GLY A 66 -3.98 11.14 -5.72
N GLY A 67 -2.90 10.41 -6.02
CA GLY A 67 -1.62 10.56 -5.33
C GLY A 67 -1.50 9.74 -4.04
N THR A 68 -2.43 8.82 -3.77
CA THR A 68 -2.30 7.91 -2.62
C THR A 68 -1.56 6.64 -3.01
N PHE A 69 -0.50 6.33 -2.28
CA PHE A 69 0.21 5.06 -2.37
C PHE A 69 -0.26 4.12 -1.28
N ARG A 70 -0.37 2.84 -1.61
CA ARG A 70 -0.41 1.75 -0.64
C ARG A 70 1.01 1.22 -0.48
N LEU A 71 1.48 1.18 0.75
CA LEU A 71 2.75 0.57 1.12
C LEU A 71 2.46 -0.68 1.94
N ALA A 72 3.13 -1.78 1.64
CA ALA A 72 2.94 -3.04 2.32
C ALA A 72 4.21 -3.48 3.05
N PHE A 73 4.04 -3.95 4.28
CA PHE A 73 5.10 -4.35 5.20
C PHE A 73 4.95 -5.81 5.61
N GLU A 74 6.02 -6.37 6.17
CA GLU A 74 6.04 -7.77 6.60
C GLU A 74 5.00 -8.03 7.70
N ASP A 75 4.94 -7.13 8.68
CA ASP A 75 4.07 -7.26 9.84
C ASP A 75 3.45 -5.93 10.26
N GLY A 76 2.54 -6.03 11.23
CA GLY A 76 1.79 -4.87 11.72
C GLY A 76 2.64 -3.89 12.51
N ALA A 77 3.74 -4.32 13.14
CA ALA A 77 4.60 -3.43 13.91
C ALA A 77 5.39 -2.49 12.98
N ASP A 78 5.93 -3.03 11.88
CA ASP A 78 6.57 -2.23 10.84
C ASP A 78 5.59 -1.24 10.20
N ALA A 79 4.35 -1.66 9.96
CA ALA A 79 3.31 -0.79 9.42
C ALA A 79 2.96 0.37 10.37
N GLU A 80 2.80 0.12 11.67
CA GLU A 80 2.56 1.20 12.66
C GLU A 80 3.76 2.15 12.80
N ALA A 81 4.98 1.60 12.79
CA ALA A 81 6.20 2.40 12.83
C ALA A 81 6.30 3.29 11.59
N ALA A 82 6.00 2.74 10.40
CA ALA A 82 5.99 3.49 9.14
C ALA A 82 4.97 4.64 9.14
N VAL A 83 3.75 4.43 9.67
CA VAL A 83 2.76 5.50 9.83
C VAL A 83 3.33 6.63 10.70
N THR A 84 3.97 6.29 11.82
CA THR A 84 4.56 7.30 12.73
C THR A 84 5.67 8.08 12.04
N VAL A 85 6.64 7.38 11.44
CA VAL A 85 7.79 7.99 10.75
C VAL A 85 7.35 8.92 9.61
N LEU A 86 6.41 8.47 8.79
CA LEU A 86 5.93 9.26 7.66
C LEU A 86 5.08 10.44 8.11
N SER A 87 4.27 10.28 9.17
CA SER A 87 3.49 11.38 9.75
C SER A 87 4.41 12.46 10.36
N ASP A 88 5.45 12.06 11.08
CA ASP A 88 6.46 12.97 11.64
C ASP A 88 7.25 13.71 10.55
N ALA A 89 7.45 13.07 9.39
CA ALA A 89 8.03 13.67 8.19
C ALA A 89 7.05 14.58 7.42
N GLY A 90 5.79 14.69 7.85
CA GLY A 90 4.78 15.59 7.28
C GLY A 90 3.91 14.97 6.18
N TYR A 91 3.96 13.65 5.99
CA TYR A 91 3.04 12.94 5.10
C TYR A 91 1.71 12.63 5.81
N ASP A 92 0.62 12.57 5.04
CA ASP A 92 -0.66 12.05 5.50
C ASP A 92 -0.65 10.53 5.33
N ALA A 93 -0.39 9.79 6.42
CA ALA A 93 -0.26 8.33 6.43
C ALA A 93 -1.19 7.67 7.45
N TRP A 94 -1.83 6.55 7.10
CA TRP A 94 -2.80 5.86 7.96
C TRP A 94 -2.92 4.36 7.66
N ARG A 95 -3.42 3.59 8.65
CA ARG A 95 -3.79 2.17 8.46
C ARG A 95 -5.11 2.04 7.69
N PRO A 96 -5.28 1.03 6.83
CA PRO A 96 -6.53 0.74 6.13
C PRO A 96 -7.76 0.58 7.03
#